data_AF-A0A087TMY7-F1
#
_entry.id   AF-A0A087TMY7-F1
#
_cell.length_a   1.000
_cell.length_b   1.000
_cell.length_c   1.000
_cell.angle_alpha   90.00
_cell.angle_beta   90.00
_cell.angle_gamma   90.00
#
_symmetry.space_group_name_H-M   'P 1'
#
loop_
_entity.id
_entity.type
_entity.pdbx_description
1 polymer ?
#
loop_
_entity_poly.entity_id
_entity_poly.type
_entity_poly.pdbx_seq_one_letter_code
_entity_poly.pdbx_strand_id
1 'polypeptide(L)' 'MQGPRTRPRKPVRRGEVLFAVGGWCSGDAIASVERYDPQTNEWRMAAPMSKRRCGVGV' A
#
# COMPACT_ATOMS: atom_id res chain seq x y z
N MET A 1 1.01 8.35 22.77
CA MET A 1 0.93 6.89 22.99
C MET A 1 1.18 6.18 21.66
N GLN A 2 2.43 5.86 21.33
CA GLN A 2 2.76 5.14 20.10
C GLN A 2 2.66 3.64 20.36
N GLY A 3 1.65 2.98 19.78
CA GLY A 3 1.52 1.53 19.85
C GLY A 3 2.58 0.83 18.97
N PRO A 4 2.73 -0.50 19.07
CA PRO A 4 3.67 -1.27 18.26
C PRO A 4 3.47 -1.08 16.74
N ARG A 5 2.29 -0.61 16.31
CA ARG A 5 1.97 -0.28 14.90
C ARG A 5 2.53 1.06 14.41
N THR A 6 2.83 2.00 15.31
CA THR A 6 3.34 3.34 14.95
C THR A 6 4.84 3.46 15.13
N ARG A 7 5.51 2.39 15.58
CA ARG A 7 6.97 2.37 15.70
C ARG A 7 7.57 2.26 14.28
N PRO A 8 8.53 3.12 13.89
CA PRO A 8 9.19 3.00 12.59
C PRO A 8 9.82 1.61 12.44
N ARG A 9 9.36 0.84 11.45
CA ARG A 9 9.97 -0.44 11.10
C ARG A 9 11.19 -0.13 10.24
N LYS A 10 12.38 -0.01 10.85
CA LYS A 10 13.64 -0.04 10.10
C LYS A 10 13.80 -1.45 9.51
N PRO A 11 13.72 -1.64 8.19
CA PRO A 11 13.89 -2.97 7.63
C PRO A 11 15.36 -3.37 7.70
N VAL A 12 15.61 -4.62 8.09
CA VAL A 12 16.97 -5.19 8.25
C VAL A 12 17.63 -5.46 6.88
N ARG A 13 16.86 -5.46 5.79
CA ARG A 13 17.33 -5.66 4.40
C ARG A 13 16.55 -4.76 3.43
N ARG A 14 17.20 -4.33 2.34
CA ARG A 14 16.71 -3.41 1.28
C ARG A 14 15.59 -3.97 0.39
N GLY A 15 14.70 -4.79 0.94
CA GLY A 15 13.51 -5.27 0.24
C GLY A 15 12.29 -4.41 0.60
N GLU A 16 12.42 -3.09 0.51
CA GLU A 16 11.31 -2.17 0.76
C GLU A 16 10.41 -2.16 -0.47
N VAL A 17 9.34 -2.96 -0.42
CA VAL A 17 8.26 -2.85 -1.40
C VAL A 17 7.36 -1.67 -1.03
N LEU A 18 6.95 -0.89 -2.02
CA LEU A 18 5.95 0.16 -1.84
C LEU A 18 4.56 -0.43 -2.09
N PHE A 19 3.56 0.02 -1.35
CA PHE A 19 2.17 -0.37 -1.57
C PHE A 19 1.32 0.87 -1.85
N ALA A 20 0.52 0.81 -2.91
CA ALA A 20 -0.59 1.73 -3.13
C ALA A 20 -1.90 0.98 -2.81
N VAL A 21 -2.72 1.56 -1.93
CA VAL A 21 -3.88 0.89 -1.33
C VAL A 21 -5.11 1.75 -1.53
N GLY A 22 -6.11 1.24 -2.25
CA GLY A 22 -7.35 1.97 -2.53
C GLY A 22 -7.14 3.11 -3.52
N GLY A 23 -7.89 4.20 -3.35
CA GLY A 23 -7.84 5.37 -4.22
C GLY A 23 -9.15 5.61 -4.97
N TRP A 24 -9.09 6.51 -5.96
CA TRP A 24 -10.21 6.86 -6.83
C TRP A 24 -9.81 6.61 -8.28
N CYS A 25 -10.60 5.83 -9.00
CA CYS A 25 -10.36 5.55 -10.41
C CYS A 25 -11.69 5.49 -11.16
N SER A 26 -11.76 6.11 -12.33
CA SER A 26 -12.93 6.08 -13.23
C SER A 26 -14.26 6.47 -12.58
N GLY A 27 -14.23 7.42 -11.64
CA GLY A 27 -15.45 7.93 -10.98
C GLY A 27 -15.93 7.11 -9.78
N ASP A 28 -15.12 6.16 -9.27
CA ASP A 28 -15.46 5.38 -8.09
C ASP A 28 -14.23 5.14 -7.19
N ALA A 29 -14.50 4.85 -5.92
CA ALA A 29 -13.50 4.37 -4.99
C ALA A 29 -13.08 2.94 -5.37
N ILE A 30 -11.80 2.62 -5.24
CA ILE A 30 -11.28 1.29 -5.55
C ILE A 30 -10.86 0.54 -4.29
N ALA A 31 -10.88 -0.79 -4.38
CA ALA A 31 -10.37 -1.70 -3.36
C ALA A 31 -9.07 -2.37 -3.79
N SER A 32 -8.53 -2.01 -4.96
CA SER A 32 -7.27 -2.55 -5.46
C SER A 32 -6.12 -2.20 -4.53
N VAL A 33 -5.17 -3.13 -4.46
CA VAL A 33 -3.89 -2.92 -3.83
C VAL A 33 -2.83 -3.34 -4.83
N GLU A 34 -1.86 -2.47 -5.06
CA GLU A 34 -0.72 -2.73 -5.91
C GLU A 34 0.56 -2.57 -5.10
N ARG A 35 1.54 -3.42 -5.40
CA ARG A 35 2.87 -3.36 -4.80
C ARG A 35 3.91 -3.09 -5.87
N TYR A 36 4.80 -2.16 -5.58
CA TYR A 36 5.97 -1.91 -6.39
C TYR A 36 7.17 -2.65 -5.81
N ASP A 37 7.82 -3.43 -6.67
CA ASP A 37 9.05 -4.13 -6.36
C ASP A 37 10.24 -3.38 -6.97
N PRO A 38 11.10 -2.72 -6.17
CA PRO A 38 12.24 -1.98 -6.69
C PRO A 38 13.32 -2.88 -7.29
N GLN A 39 13.32 -4.20 -7.02
CA GLN A 39 14.30 -5.12 -7.60
C GLN A 39 13.97 -5.44 -9.07
N THR A 40 12.68 -5.57 -9.39
CA THR A 40 12.22 -5.84 -10.75
C THR A 40 11.72 -4.59 -11.47
N ASN A 41 11.58 -3.47 -10.76
CA ASN A 41 11.01 -2.22 -11.25
C ASN A 41 9.60 -2.38 -11.83
N GLU A 42 8.76 -3.17 -11.15
CA GLU A 42 7.43 -3.52 -11.62
C GLU A 42 6.36 -3.27 -10.55
N TRP A 43 5.19 -2.84 -10.99
CA TRP A 43 3.96 -2.88 -10.22
C TRP A 43 3.29 -4.23 -10.39
N ARG A 44 2.80 -4.81 -9.28
CA ARG A 44 2.07 -6.07 -9.27
C ARG A 44 0.82 -5.96 -8.40
N MET A 45 -0.25 -6.62 -8.83
CA MET A 45 -1.46 -6.70 -8.02
C MET A 45 -1.22 -7.52 -6.75
N ALA A 46 -1.75 -7.03 -5.64
CA ALA A 46 -1.83 -7.73 -4.36
C ALA A 46 -3.29 -8.05 -4.01
N ALA A 47 -3.52 -8.70 -2.88
CA ALA A 47 -4.86 -8.99 -2.40
C ALA A 47 -5.66 -7.68 -2.21
N PRO A 48 -6.90 -7.59 -2.74
CA PRO A 48 -7.71 -6.39 -2.60
C PRO A 48 -8.19 -6.19 -1.15
N MET A 49 -8.60 -4.97 -0.82
CA MET A 49 -9.27 -4.67 0.45
C MET A 49 -10.69 -5.26 0.48
N SER A 50 -11.20 -5.53 1.69
CA SER A 50 -12.58 -5.98 1.88
C SER A 50 -13.64 -4.90 1.58
N LYS A 51 -13.24 -3.62 1.60
CA LYS A 51 -14.08 -2.47 1.24
C LYS A 51 -13.27 -1.45 0.44
N ARG A 52 -13.91 -0.79 -0.52
CA ARG A 52 -13.34 0.32 -1.30
C ARG A 52 -13.08 1.51 -0.37
N ARG A 53 -11.96 2.20 -0.57
CA ARG A 53 -11.58 3.36 0.26
C ARG A 53 -10.90 4.42 -0.60
N CYS A 54 -11.32 5.67 -0.46
CA CYS A 54 -10.74 6.86 -1.08
C CYS A 54 -10.77 8.03 -0.09
N GLY A 55 -10.10 9.15 -0.42
CA GLY A 55 -10.13 10.36 0.42
C GLY A 55 -9.35 10.27 1.74
N VAL A 56 -8.39 9.35 1.82
CA VAL A 56 -7.52 9.16 2.99
C VAL A 56 -6.05 9.42 2.59
N GLY A 57 -5.32 10.17 3.41
CA GLY A 57 -3.89 10.42 3.28
C GLY A 57 -3.18 10.17 4.61
N VAL A 58 -1.92 9.74 4.58
CA VAL A 58 -1.08 9.46 5.75
C VAL A 58 0.10 10.40 5.77
#